data_AF-A0A150J568-F1
#
_entry.id   AF-A0A150J568-F1
#
_cell.length_a   1.000
_cell.length_b   1.000
_cell.length_c   1.000
_cell.angle_alpha   90.00
_cell.angle_beta   90.00
_cell.angle_gamma   90.00
#
_symmetry.space_group_name_H-M   'P 1'
#
loop_
_entity.id
_entity.type
_entity.pdbx_description
1 polymer ?
#
loop_
_entity_poly.entity_id
_entity_poly.type
_entity_poly.pdbx_seq_one_letter_code
_entity_poly.pdbx_strand_id
1 'polypeptide(L)' 'MKFVISRVSKGNSNPEDPPCVDAQFDEKNKCWTKEFLDLKNLMIFFSTYGDLVIKENEKTQMAEIVIYDDWEEIMTKLKR' A
#
# COMPACT_ATOMS: atom_id res chain seq x y z
N MET A 1 -3.55 14.30 0.33
CA MET A 1 -3.98 13.21 -0.58
C MET A 1 -4.01 11.91 0.20
N LYS A 2 -5.16 11.26 0.34
CA LYS A 2 -5.31 10.04 1.16
C LYS A 2 -5.42 8.80 0.29
N PHE A 3 -4.65 7.76 0.64
CA PHE A 3 -4.62 6.48 -0.07
C PHE A 3 -4.90 5.34 0.90
N VAL A 4 -5.45 4.24 0.39
CA VAL A 4 -5.37 2.95 1.06
C VAL A 4 -3.94 2.43 0.87
N ILE A 5 -3.34 1.85 1.90
CA ILE A 5 -2.02 1.23 1.81
C ILE A 5 -2.15 -0.23 2.17
N SER A 6 -1.58 -1.10 1.35
CA SER A 6 -1.50 -2.53 1.61
C SER A 6 -0.06 -2.98 1.46
N ARG A 7 0.34 -4.03 2.16
CA ARG A 7 1.66 -4.64 2.01
C ARG A 7 1.50 -6.14 1.83
N VAL A 8 2.25 -6.68 0.88
CA VAL A 8 2.31 -8.11 0.58
C VAL A 8 3.73 -8.57 0.89
N SER A 9 3.87 -9.25 2.04
CA SER A 9 5.15 -9.77 2.53
C SER A 9 5.14 -11.29 2.53
N LYS A 10 6.24 -11.91 2.11
CA LYS A 10 6.42 -13.36 2.18
C LYS A 10 6.64 -13.79 3.63
N GLY A 11 5.63 -14.42 4.24
CA GLY A 11 5.79 -15.09 5.54
C GLY A 11 5.56 -14.25 6.79
N ASN A 12 5.05 -13.02 6.68
CA ASN A 12 4.55 -12.28 7.84
C ASN A 12 3.04 -12.08 7.69
N SER A 13 2.29 -12.69 8.61
CA SER A 13 0.85 -12.93 8.48
C SER A 13 0.09 -12.37 9.67
N ASN A 14 0.32 -11.10 9.98
CA ASN A 14 -0.64 -10.35 10.79
C ASN A 14 -1.21 -9.19 9.96
N PRO A 15 -2.45 -9.30 9.44
CA PRO A 15 -3.09 -8.23 8.68
C PRO A 15 -3.36 -6.96 9.54
N GLU A 16 -3.20 -7.07 10.85
CA GLU A 16 -3.27 -5.97 11.82
C GLU A 16 -1.92 -5.25 12.02
N ASP A 17 -0.83 -5.71 11.40
CA ASP A 17 0.41 -4.95 11.41
C ASP A 17 0.34 -3.82 10.37
N PRO A 18 0.79 -2.60 10.72
CA PRO A 18 0.75 -1.48 9.79
C PRO A 18 1.66 -1.76 8.57
N PRO A 19 1.17 -1.54 7.33
CA PRO A 19 1.93 -1.84 6.12
C PRO A 19 3.11 -0.90 5.90
N CYS A 20 3.11 0.27 6.52
CA CYS A 20 4.19 1.25 6.48
C CYS A 20 4.16 2.16 7.72
N VAL A 21 5.22 2.95 7.89
CA VAL A 21 5.32 3.93 8.99
C VAL A 21 4.21 4.98 8.86
N ASP A 22 3.59 5.33 9.99
CA ASP A 22 2.46 6.26 10.12
C ASP A 22 1.20 5.88 9.32
N ALA A 23 1.05 4.60 8.91
CA ALA A 23 -0.23 4.13 8.42
C ALA A 23 -1.26 4.16 9.56
N GLN A 24 -2.47 4.64 9.26
CA GLN A 24 -3.57 4.70 10.20
C GLN A 24 -4.64 3.68 9.81
N PHE A 25 -5.07 2.88 10.78
CA PHE A 25 -6.15 1.93 10.56
C PHE A 25 -7.51 2.63 10.53
N ASP A 26 -8.23 2.47 9.43
CA ASP A 26 -9.61 2.90 9.28
C ASP A 26 -10.54 1.79 9.80
N GLU A 27 -11.04 1.94 11.02
CA GLU A 27 -11.94 0.99 11.67
C GLU A 27 -13.25 0.77 10.91
N LYS A 28 -13.76 1.79 10.20
CA LYS A 28 -15.02 1.72 9.46
C LYS A 28 -14.86 0.84 8.23
N ASN A 29 -13.77 1.03 7.49
CA ASN A 29 -13.50 0.31 6.25
C ASN A 29 -12.63 -0.94 6.44
N LYS A 30 -12.08 -1.15 7.65
CA LYS A 30 -11.16 -2.24 8.00
C LYS A 30 -9.97 -2.30 7.05
N CYS A 31 -9.33 -1.14 6.81
CA CYS A 31 -8.17 -1.02 5.93
C CYS A 31 -7.16 -0.01 6.48
N TRP A 32 -5.91 -0.12 6.07
CA TRP A 32 -4.87 0.84 6.40
C TRP A 32 -4.88 2.01 5.41
N THR A 33 -4.69 3.23 5.91
CA THR A 33 -4.65 4.44 5.09
C THR A 33 -3.46 5.31 5.45
N LYS A 34 -2.96 6.06 4.48
CA LYS A 34 -1.92 7.09 4.71
C LYS A 34 -2.28 8.34 3.95
N GLU A 35 -2.08 9.47 4.61
CA GLU A 35 -2.22 10.79 4.00
C GLU A 35 -0.86 11.37 3.65
N PHE A 36 -0.71 11.80 2.41
CA PHE A 36 0.45 12.53 1.92
C PHE A 36 0.09 14.00 1.76
N LEU A 37 0.90 14.88 2.34
CA LEU A 37 0.68 16.33 2.31
C LEU A 37 0.79 16.88 0.89
N ASP A 38 1.77 16.38 0.12
CA ASP A 38 2.06 16.82 -1.24
C ASP A 38 2.65 15.68 -2.09
N LEU A 39 2.89 15.98 -3.38
CA LEU A 39 3.51 15.06 -4.32
C LEU A 39 4.94 14.68 -3.90
N LYS A 40 5.68 15.59 -3.25
CA LYS A 40 7.05 15.33 -2.81
C LYS A 40 7.10 14.21 -1.78
N ASN A 41 6.20 14.24 -0.79
CA ASN A 41 6.07 13.19 0.22
C ASN A 41 5.68 11.85 -0.41
N LEU A 42 4.81 11.87 -1.42
CA LEU A 42 4.44 10.66 -2.17
C LEU A 42 5.63 10.06 -2.93
N MET A 43 6.44 10.90 -3.60
CA MET A 43 7.63 10.46 -4.32
C MET A 43 8.72 9.91 -3.39
N ILE A 44 8.90 10.50 -2.21
CA ILE A 44 9.80 9.97 -1.16
C ILE A 44 9.31 8.60 -0.72
N PHE A 45 8.01 8.44 -0.49
CA PHE A 45 7.42 7.16 -0.11
C PHE A 45 7.67 6.08 -1.16
N PHE A 46 7.50 6.41 -2.45
CA PHE A 46 7.81 5.50 -3.55
C PHE A 46 9.29 5.12 -3.58
N SER A 47 10.19 6.06 -3.30
CA SER A 47 11.62 5.78 -3.25
C SER A 47 12.02 4.88 -2.07
N THR A 48 11.31 4.99 -0.94
CA THR A 48 11.59 4.19 0.28
C THR A 48 11.13 2.74 0.15
N TYR A 49 9.94 2.52 -0.39
CA TYR A 49 9.32 1.18 -0.45
C TYR A 49 9.55 0.47 -1.79
N GLY A 50 10.14 1.15 -2.77
CA GLY A 50 10.57 0.53 -4.03
C GLY A 50 9.39 0.19 -4.93
N ASP A 51 9.15 -1.10 -5.12
CA ASP A 51 8.19 -1.59 -6.11
C ASP A 51 6.75 -1.55 -5.59
N LEU A 52 5.97 -0.64 -6.19
CA LEU A 52 4.62 -0.33 -5.75
C LEU A 52 3.66 -0.39 -6.93
N VAL A 53 2.46 -0.91 -6.66
CA VAL A 53 1.35 -0.85 -7.62
C VAL A 53 0.28 0.07 -7.08
N ILE A 54 -0.19 1.00 -7.91
CA ILE A 54 -1.35 1.82 -7.61
C ILE A 54 -2.55 1.22 -8.34
N LYS A 55 -3.58 0.84 -7.59
CA LYS A 55 -4.84 0.30 -8.12
C LYS A 55 -6.03 0.95 -7.41
N GLU A 56 -7.24 0.76 -7.92
CA GLU A 56 -8.44 1.18 -7.21
C GLU A 56 -8.82 0.12 -6.16
N ASN A 57 -9.15 0.57 -4.94
CA ASN A 57 -9.70 -0.30 -3.91
C ASN A 57 -11.20 -0.48 -4.12
N GLU A 58 -11.64 -1.69 -4.44
CA GLU A 58 -13.06 -1.95 -4.76
C GLU A 58 -14.02 -1.60 -3.59
N LYS A 59 -13.56 -1.72 -2.34
CA LYS A 59 -14.41 -1.49 -1.16
C LYS A 59 -14.60 -0.01 -0.87
N THR A 60 -13.55 0.80 -1.03
CA THR A 60 -13.58 2.22 -0.65
C THR A 60 -13.63 3.17 -1.84
N GLN A 61 -13.44 2.65 -3.07
CA GLN A 61 -13.29 3.42 -4.31
C GLN A 61 -12.13 4.44 -4.24
N MET A 62 -11.17 4.21 -3.34
CA MET A 62 -9.98 5.04 -3.17
C MET A 62 -8.80 4.41 -3.91
N ALA A 63 -7.84 5.23 -4.33
CA ALA A 63 -6.56 4.72 -4.80
C ALA A 63 -5.84 3.97 -3.66
N GLU A 64 -5.38 2.76 -3.98
CA GLU A 64 -4.63 1.86 -3.11
C GLU A 64 -3.21 1.71 -3.61
N ILE A 65 -2.25 1.96 -2.73
CA ILE A 65 -0.84 1.67 -2.97
C ILE A 65 -0.51 0.32 -2.34
N VAL A 66 -0.12 -0.64 -3.16
CA VAL A 66 0.28 -1.97 -2.72
C VAL A 66 1.80 -2.05 -2.72
N ILE A 67 2.38 -2.25 -1.53
CA ILE A 67 3.80 -2.50 -1.29
C ILE A 67 4.08 -3.98 -1.45
N TYR A 68 5.06 -4.33 -2.26
CA TYR A 68 5.52 -5.71 -2.41
C TYR A 68 6.94 -5.85 -1.90
N ASP A 69 7.16 -6.87 -1.07
CA ASP A 69 8.53 -7.17 -0.59
C ASP A 69 9.32 -8.06 -1.58
N ASP A 70 8.66 -8.66 -2.59
CA ASP A 70 9.25 -9.60 -3.55
C ASP A 70 8.89 -9.21 -5.01
N TRP A 71 9.91 -8.89 -5.81
CA TRP A 71 9.78 -8.52 -7.22
C TRP A 71 9.19 -9.64 -8.09
N GLU A 72 9.44 -10.91 -7.75
CA GLU A 72 8.88 -12.04 -8.51
C GLU A 72 7.34 -12.07 -8.43
N GLU A 73 6.78 -11.63 -7.30
CA GLU A 73 5.33 -11.60 -7.11
C GLU A 73 4.67 -10.52 -7.98
N ILE A 74 5.32 -9.36 -8.11
CA ILE A 74 4.89 -8.26 -9.00
C ILE A 74 4.89 -8.73 -10.45
N MET A 75 5.99 -9.32 -10.90
CA MET A 75 6.14 -9.85 -12.26
C MET A 75 5.09 -10.91 -12.58
N THR A 76 4.67 -11.71 -11.59
CA THR A 76 3.64 -12.74 -11.78
C THR A 76 2.24 -12.15 -11.86
N LYS A 77 1.93 -11.11 -11.07
CA LYS A 77 0.62 -10.44 -11.10
C LYS A 77 0.42 -9.51 -12.29
N LEU A 78 1.48 -8.86 -12.78
CA LEU A 78 1.42 -7.98 -13.96
C LEU A 78 1.35 -8.74 -15.30
N LYS A 79 1.69 -10.04 -15.32
CA LYS A 79 1.64 -10.88 -16.52
C LYS A 79 0.26 -11.46 -16.84
N ARG A 80 -0.79 -11.09 -16.11
CA ARG A 80 -2.17 -11.54 -16.33
C ARG A 80 -3.08 -10.42 -16.76
#